data_AF-E1X159-F1
#
_entry.id   AF-E1X159-F1
#
_cell.length_a   1.000
_cell.length_b   1.000
_cell.length_c   1.000
_cell.angle_alpha   90.00
_cell.angle_beta   90.00
_cell.angle_gamma   90.00
#
_symmetry.space_group_name_H-M   'P 1'
#
loop_
_entity.id
_entity.type
_entity.pdbx_description
1 polymer ?
#
loop_
_entity_poly.entity_id
_entity_poly.type
_entity_poly.pdbx_seq_one_letter_code
_entity_poly.pdbx_strand_id
1 'polypeptide(L)'
;MNLKINDESLLATLVSETYQCVDEKEENSSNLSAYFESRMSSEVEGSNSDHFLEDKLLRSNVSFSCMSYFLETSSFHFDLKGESYTCPRNWGEFERVFSEMNDTEYKIFEYFNEDYLLNEIFKSSIDYEYETIAFCRNGESYIIFMPKENVEILNWLKKYCESSEKAA
;
A
#
# COMPACT_ATOMS: atom_id res chain seq x y z
N MET A 1 -16.18 28.72 11.76
CA MET A 1 -15.15 29.31 12.65
C MET A 1 -14.24 28.15 13.03
N ASN A 2 -12.99 28.16 12.56
CA ASN A 2 -12.05 27.05 12.68
C ASN A 2 -11.65 26.82 14.15
N LEU A 3 -11.91 25.63 14.67
CA LEU A 3 -11.34 25.14 15.91
C LEU A 3 -9.89 24.72 15.65
N LYS A 4 -8.96 25.67 15.79
CA LYS A 4 -7.56 25.34 16.08
C LYS A 4 -7.51 24.84 17.52
N ILE A 5 -7.69 23.53 17.71
CA ILE A 5 -7.32 22.86 18.95
C ILE A 5 -5.80 22.83 18.94
N ASN A 6 -5.22 23.66 19.80
CA ASN A 6 -3.83 24.11 19.80
C ASN A 6 -2.80 22.98 19.90
N ASP A 7 -1.84 22.95 18.97
CA ASP A 7 -0.60 22.17 19.04
C ASP A 7 0.19 22.41 20.36
N GLU A 8 -0.02 23.58 20.98
CA GLU A 8 0.52 23.92 22.31
C GLU A 8 0.01 22.97 23.40
N SER A 9 -1.19 22.41 23.27
CA SER A 9 -1.74 21.43 24.21
C SER A 9 -1.07 20.07 24.10
N LEU A 10 -0.67 19.68 22.88
CA LEU A 10 0.04 18.42 22.64
C LEU A 10 1.47 18.50 23.20
N LEU A 11 2.15 19.61 22.92
CA LEU A 11 3.50 19.88 23.43
C LEU A 11 3.52 19.97 24.97
N ALA A 12 2.54 20.64 25.58
CA ALA A 12 2.42 20.71 27.04
C ALA A 12 2.26 19.31 27.67
N THR A 13 1.54 18.41 27.00
CA THR A 13 1.32 17.04 27.50
C THR A 13 2.57 16.17 27.34
N LEU A 14 3.27 16.28 26.20
CA LEU A 14 4.57 15.63 25.98
C LEU A 14 5.63 16.05 27.01
N VAL A 15 5.69 17.36 27.32
CA VAL A 15 6.59 17.88 28.37
C VAL A 15 6.19 17.34 29.74
N SER A 16 4.89 17.24 30.03
CA SER A 16 4.44 16.73 31.32
C SER A 16 4.80 15.24 31.50
N GLU A 17 4.60 14.40 30.49
CA GLU A 17 4.96 12.97 30.54
C GLU A 17 6.47 12.71 30.57
N THR A 18 7.28 13.53 29.88
CA THR A 18 8.74 13.34 29.85
C THR A 18 9.40 13.69 31.19
N TYR A 19 8.80 14.58 31.97
CA TYR A 19 9.42 15.12 33.19
C TYR A 19 8.71 14.73 34.51
N GLN A 20 7.57 14.05 34.48
CA GLN A 20 6.91 13.57 35.71
C GLN A 20 7.38 12.16 36.11
N CYS A 21 8.43 12.11 36.92
CA CYS A 21 8.52 11.09 37.97
C CYS A 21 7.75 11.62 39.20
N VAL A 22 6.65 10.94 39.53
CA VAL A 22 5.93 10.95 40.83
C VAL A 22 5.17 12.24 41.20
N ASP A 23 3.84 12.21 41.09
CA ASP A 23 2.96 12.10 42.28
C ASP A 23 1.52 11.78 41.82
N GLU A 24 1.01 10.64 42.26
CA GLU A 24 -0.39 10.24 42.08
C GLU A 24 -1.28 11.14 42.93
N LYS A 25 -1.95 12.12 42.31
CA LYS A 25 -3.23 12.64 42.81
C LYS A 25 -3.95 13.48 41.74
N GLU A 26 -5.20 13.08 41.51
CA GLU A 26 -6.28 13.78 40.81
C GLU A 26 -6.27 13.75 39.27
N GLU A 27 -6.79 12.62 38.78
CA GLU A 27 -7.80 12.45 37.71
C GLU A 27 -8.08 13.64 36.77
N ASN A 28 -7.67 13.49 35.51
CA ASN A 28 -8.55 13.36 34.33
C ASN A 28 -7.71 13.26 33.04
N SER A 29 -6.64 12.46 33.06
CA SER A 29 -5.86 12.21 31.85
C SER A 29 -6.58 11.16 31.03
N SER A 30 -7.32 11.61 30.01
CA SER A 30 -7.66 10.80 28.85
C SER A 30 -6.42 10.02 28.45
N ASN A 31 -6.47 8.69 28.62
CA ASN A 31 -5.32 7.82 28.43
C ASN A 31 -4.81 8.01 26.99
N LEU A 32 -3.66 8.68 26.82
CA LEU A 32 -3.15 9.03 25.50
C LEU A 32 -2.82 7.78 24.68
N SER A 33 -2.48 6.67 25.32
CA SER A 33 -2.42 5.35 24.69
C SER A 33 -3.73 4.98 24.02
N ALA A 34 -4.87 5.19 24.69
CA ALA A 34 -6.19 4.96 24.08
C ALA A 34 -6.51 5.97 22.96
N TYR A 35 -6.00 7.20 23.04
CA TYR A 35 -6.12 8.18 21.95
C TYR A 35 -5.32 7.73 20.71
N PHE A 36 -4.06 7.32 20.87
CA PHE A 36 -3.23 6.80 19.77
C PHE A 36 -3.76 5.45 19.26
N GLU A 37 -4.22 4.56 20.12
CA GLU A 37 -4.89 3.32 19.72
C GLU A 37 -6.18 3.62 18.97
N SER A 38 -6.99 4.60 19.40
CA SER A 38 -8.21 4.99 18.68
C SER A 38 -7.90 5.65 17.34
N ARG A 39 -6.86 6.48 17.24
CA ARG A 39 -6.38 7.08 15.98
C ARG A 39 -5.79 6.04 15.05
N MET A 40 -4.98 5.10 15.54
CA MET A 40 -4.54 3.95 14.74
C MET A 40 -5.72 3.10 14.29
N SER A 41 -6.71 2.86 15.15
CA SER A 41 -7.89 2.07 14.79
C SER A 41 -8.77 2.80 13.76
N SER A 42 -8.91 4.12 13.85
CA SER A 42 -9.74 4.92 12.94
C SER A 42 -9.04 5.33 11.64
N GLU A 43 -7.70 5.34 11.57
CA GLU A 43 -6.95 5.51 10.32
C GLU A 43 -6.69 4.16 9.61
N VAL A 44 -6.88 3.02 10.29
CA VAL A 44 -6.76 1.67 9.71
C VAL A 44 -8.08 1.17 9.09
N GLU A 45 -9.22 1.83 9.31
CA GLU A 45 -10.51 1.46 8.69
C GLU A 45 -10.64 1.84 7.20
N GLY A 46 -9.53 2.17 6.53
CA GLY A 46 -9.48 2.48 5.09
C GLY A 46 -8.53 1.60 4.25
N SER A 47 -7.67 0.76 4.86
CA SER A 47 -6.85 -0.19 4.12
C SER A 47 -7.07 -1.58 4.69
N ASN A 48 -7.92 -2.36 4.03
CA ASN A 48 -8.00 -3.79 4.28
C ASN A 48 -6.80 -4.44 3.56
N SER A 49 -5.59 -3.99 3.91
CA SER A 49 -4.35 -4.40 3.28
C SER A 49 -4.26 -5.91 3.40
N ASP A 50 -4.23 -6.56 2.25
CA ASP A 50 -4.26 -8.00 2.12
C ASP A 50 -2.92 -8.60 2.57
N HIS A 51 -2.70 -8.64 3.89
CA HIS A 51 -1.46 -9.11 4.49
C HIS A 51 -1.10 -10.54 4.07
N PHE A 52 -2.09 -11.34 3.66
CA PHE A 52 -1.87 -12.68 3.15
C PHE A 52 -1.19 -12.69 1.78
N LEU A 53 -1.59 -11.80 0.88
CA LEU A 53 -0.94 -11.60 -0.41
C LEU A 53 0.51 -11.14 -0.22
N GLU A 54 0.70 -10.10 0.59
CA GLU A 54 2.00 -9.51 0.88
C GLU A 54 2.96 -10.55 1.50
N ASP A 55 2.50 -11.27 2.54
CA ASP A 55 3.27 -12.33 3.20
C ASP A 55 3.69 -13.43 2.23
N LYS A 56 2.81 -13.81 1.31
CA LYS A 56 3.11 -14.86 0.33
C LYS A 56 4.19 -14.40 -0.65
N LEU A 57 4.11 -13.16 -1.14
CA LEU A 57 5.08 -12.59 -2.07
C LEU A 57 6.44 -12.43 -1.40
N LEU A 58 6.49 -11.93 -0.16
CA LEU A 58 7.70 -11.81 0.63
C LEU A 58 8.38 -13.17 0.85
N ARG A 59 7.62 -14.20 1.26
CA ARG A 59 8.16 -15.57 1.46
C ARG A 59 8.69 -16.20 0.18
N SER A 60 8.21 -15.73 -0.96
CA SER A 60 8.60 -16.26 -2.27
C SER A 60 9.72 -15.44 -2.92
N ASN A 61 10.34 -14.50 -2.19
CA ASN A 61 11.38 -13.59 -2.67
C ASN A 61 10.97 -12.80 -3.92
N VAL A 62 9.69 -12.40 -4.00
CA VAL A 62 9.19 -11.57 -5.10
C VAL A 62 9.15 -10.12 -4.67
N SER A 63 9.73 -9.24 -5.47
CA SER A 63 9.63 -7.79 -5.26
C SER A 63 8.25 -7.30 -5.71
N PHE A 64 7.58 -6.54 -4.85
CA PHE A 64 6.29 -5.91 -5.17
C PHE A 64 6.18 -4.56 -4.45
N SER A 65 5.24 -3.74 -4.91
CA SER A 65 4.83 -2.53 -4.20
C SER A 65 3.32 -2.31 -4.35
N CYS A 66 2.71 -1.76 -3.32
CA CYS A 66 1.40 -1.14 -3.44
C CYS A 66 1.54 0.16 -4.24
N MET A 67 0.58 0.43 -5.12
CA MET A 67 0.50 1.64 -5.92
C MET A 67 -0.63 2.52 -5.38
N SER A 68 -0.27 3.73 -4.99
CA SER A 68 -1.20 4.78 -4.58
C SER A 68 -1.51 5.70 -5.75
N TYR A 69 -2.79 5.91 -6.04
CA TYR A 69 -3.21 6.83 -7.10
C TYR A 69 -3.46 8.24 -6.54
N PHE A 70 -2.77 9.25 -7.08
CA PHE A 70 -2.98 10.65 -6.70
C PHE A 70 -3.86 11.35 -7.73
N LEU A 71 -5.07 11.74 -7.32
CA LEU A 71 -6.08 12.38 -8.18
C LEU A 71 -5.61 13.73 -8.72
N GLU A 72 -4.91 14.53 -7.90
CA GLU A 72 -4.48 15.89 -8.26
C GLU A 72 -3.49 15.91 -9.44
N THR A 73 -2.55 14.96 -9.45
CA THR A 73 -1.51 14.84 -10.48
C THR A 73 -1.84 13.79 -11.55
N SER A 74 -2.95 13.05 -11.37
CA SER A 74 -3.35 11.94 -12.23
C SER A 74 -2.21 10.92 -12.45
N SER A 75 -1.61 10.45 -11.37
CA SER A 75 -0.43 9.57 -11.42
C SER A 75 -0.44 8.52 -10.32
N PHE A 76 0.12 7.35 -10.63
CA PHE A 76 0.40 6.27 -9.71
C PHE A 76 1.76 6.49 -9.04
N HIS A 77 1.82 6.22 -7.75
CA HIS A 77 3.03 6.31 -6.93
C HIS A 77 3.28 4.97 -6.25
N PHE A 78 4.52 4.51 -6.26
CA PHE A 78 4.92 3.29 -5.57
C PHE A 78 6.39 3.35 -5.18
N ASP A 79 6.75 2.59 -4.16
CA ASP A 79 8.11 2.55 -3.63
C ASP A 79 8.74 1.19 -3.93
N LEU A 80 9.94 1.21 -4.51
CA LEU A 80 10.68 -0.01 -4.81
C LEU A 80 12.12 0.14 -4.30
N LYS A 81 12.54 -0.77 -3.42
CA LYS A 81 13.87 -0.77 -2.75
C LYS A 81 14.28 0.58 -2.12
N GLY A 82 13.31 1.33 -1.59
CA GLY A 82 13.56 2.62 -0.94
C GLY A 82 13.67 3.81 -1.90
N GLU A 83 13.39 3.61 -3.19
CA GLU A 83 13.19 4.69 -4.16
C GLU A 83 11.71 4.83 -4.49
N SER A 84 11.24 6.07 -4.61
CA SER A 84 9.86 6.38 -4.97
C SER A 84 9.75 6.67 -6.47
N TYR A 85 8.76 6.07 -7.10
CA TYR A 85 8.49 6.21 -8.52
C TYR A 85 7.10 6.78 -8.77
N THR A 86 7.00 7.65 -9.76
CA THR A 86 5.74 8.28 -10.19
C THR A 86 5.48 7.97 -11.67
N CYS A 87 4.37 7.31 -11.95
CA CYS A 87 3.93 6.93 -13.29
C CYS A 87 2.64 7.68 -13.64
N PRO A 88 2.62 8.49 -14.71
CA PRO A 88 1.38 9.14 -15.17
C PRO A 88 0.30 8.11 -15.55
N ARG A 89 -0.98 8.44 -15.29
CA ARG A 89 -2.11 7.56 -15.61
C ARG A 89 -2.15 7.16 -17.08
N ASN A 90 -1.81 8.08 -17.99
CA ASN A 90 -1.88 7.87 -19.44
C ASN A 90 -0.67 7.11 -20.00
N TRP A 91 0.20 6.58 -19.15
CA TRP A 91 1.35 5.82 -19.61
C TRP A 91 0.97 4.34 -19.78
N GLY A 92 0.87 3.91 -21.04
CA GLY A 92 0.61 2.52 -21.38
C GLY A 92 -0.62 1.94 -20.66
N GLU A 93 -0.42 0.89 -19.89
CA GLU A 93 -1.51 0.14 -19.25
C GLU A 93 -1.97 0.71 -17.89
N PHE A 94 -1.33 1.77 -17.37
CA PHE A 94 -1.79 2.45 -16.15
C PHE A 94 -3.20 3.03 -16.30
N GLU A 95 -3.62 3.36 -17.53
CA GLU A 95 -4.97 3.85 -17.80
C GLU A 95 -6.03 2.77 -17.54
N ARG A 96 -5.70 1.52 -17.87
CA ARG A 96 -6.56 0.36 -17.61
C ARG A 96 -6.64 0.08 -16.11
N VAL A 97 -5.50 0.10 -15.41
CA VAL A 97 -5.46 -0.05 -13.94
C VAL A 97 -6.36 0.98 -13.27
N PHE A 98 -6.28 2.26 -13.67
CA PHE A 98 -7.15 3.28 -13.08
C PHE A 98 -8.64 3.00 -13.31
N SER A 99 -8.99 2.50 -14.50
CA SER A 99 -10.39 2.24 -14.88
C SER A 99 -10.98 1.07 -14.11
N GLU A 100 -10.15 0.06 -13.82
CA GLU A 100 -10.54 -1.20 -13.16
C GLU A 100 -10.27 -1.21 -11.64
N MET A 101 -9.55 -0.22 -11.11
CA MET A 101 -9.18 -0.12 -9.69
C MET A 101 -10.37 -0.17 -8.73
N ASN A 102 -11.51 0.38 -9.13
CA ASN A 102 -12.73 0.42 -8.31
C ASN A 102 -13.66 -0.78 -8.57
N ASP A 103 -13.24 -1.75 -9.38
CA ASP A 103 -14.00 -2.97 -9.57
C ASP A 103 -13.97 -3.82 -8.29
N THR A 104 -15.08 -4.52 -8.06
CA THR A 104 -15.25 -5.46 -6.95
C THR A 104 -14.51 -6.77 -7.19
N GLU A 105 -14.34 -7.13 -8.46
CA GLU A 105 -13.60 -8.32 -8.90
C GLU A 105 -12.09 -8.04 -8.96
N TYR A 106 -11.31 -9.08 -8.75
CA TYR A 106 -9.86 -8.99 -8.90
C TYR A 106 -9.48 -8.97 -10.38
N LYS A 107 -8.74 -7.95 -10.83
CA LYS A 107 -8.18 -7.90 -12.19
C LYS A 107 -6.67 -8.06 -12.14
N ILE A 108 -6.17 -9.02 -12.91
CA ILE A 108 -4.74 -9.22 -13.16
C ILE A 108 -4.41 -8.74 -14.58
N PHE A 109 -3.36 -7.93 -14.69
CA PHE A 109 -2.75 -7.53 -15.94
C PHE A 109 -1.42 -8.28 -16.10
N GLU A 110 -1.44 -9.36 -16.86
CA GLU A 110 -0.23 -10.10 -17.25
C GLU A 110 0.56 -9.30 -18.29
N TYR A 111 1.90 -9.39 -18.27
CA TYR A 111 2.80 -8.67 -19.18
C TYR A 111 2.67 -7.13 -19.09
N PHE A 112 2.46 -6.63 -17.88
CA PHE A 112 2.12 -5.24 -17.62
C PHE A 112 3.20 -4.28 -18.17
N ASN A 113 2.80 -3.44 -19.13
CA ASN A 113 3.67 -2.47 -19.80
C ASN A 113 4.95 -3.07 -20.46
N GLU A 114 4.90 -4.33 -20.91
CA GLU A 114 6.03 -4.95 -21.62
C GLU A 114 6.40 -4.17 -22.89
N ASP A 115 5.40 -3.75 -23.68
CA ASP A 115 5.57 -2.93 -24.90
C ASP A 115 6.21 -1.55 -24.63
N TYR A 116 6.08 -1.05 -23.40
CA TYR A 116 6.61 0.25 -22.97
C TYR A 116 7.95 0.11 -22.23
N LEU A 117 8.58 -1.07 -22.29
CA LEU A 117 9.89 -1.38 -21.72
C LEU A 117 10.00 -1.12 -20.22
N LEU A 118 8.91 -1.27 -19.48
CA LEU A 118 8.90 -1.05 -18.04
C LEU A 118 9.87 -2.01 -17.29
N ASN A 119 10.08 -3.20 -17.86
CA ASN A 119 11.08 -4.17 -17.40
C ASN A 119 12.53 -3.68 -17.55
N GLU A 120 12.81 -2.73 -18.44
CA GLU A 120 14.15 -2.14 -18.56
C GLU A 120 14.34 -0.95 -17.62
N ILE A 121 13.25 -0.25 -17.25
CA ILE A 121 13.28 0.93 -16.38
C ILE A 121 13.69 0.55 -14.95
N PHE A 122 13.15 -0.55 -14.42
CA PHE A 122 13.43 -0.99 -13.03
C PHE A 122 14.50 -2.07 -12.94
N LYS A 123 15.20 -2.37 -14.03
CA LYS A 123 16.23 -3.41 -14.11
C LYS A 123 17.40 -3.18 -13.16
N SER A 124 17.77 -1.93 -12.90
CA SER A 124 18.77 -1.58 -11.90
C SER A 124 18.30 -1.83 -10.46
N SER A 125 16.99 -1.82 -10.26
CA SER A 125 16.35 -1.94 -8.96
C SER A 125 15.98 -3.40 -8.64
N ILE A 126 16.15 -4.35 -9.57
CA ILE A 126 15.76 -5.75 -9.38
C ILE A 126 16.88 -6.67 -9.86
N ASP A 127 17.39 -7.51 -8.96
CA ASP A 127 18.63 -8.28 -9.18
C ASP A 127 18.42 -9.61 -9.93
N TYR A 128 17.27 -9.78 -10.57
CA TYR A 128 16.87 -11.01 -11.28
C TYR A 128 16.08 -10.69 -12.56
N GLU A 129 16.00 -11.63 -13.50
CA GLU A 129 15.13 -11.47 -14.66
C GLU A 129 13.66 -11.62 -14.26
N TYR A 130 12.85 -10.61 -14.60
CA TYR A 130 11.47 -10.54 -14.18
C TYR A 130 10.50 -10.23 -15.32
N GLU A 131 9.25 -10.54 -15.05
CA GLU A 131 8.05 -10.07 -15.75
C GLU A 131 7.25 -9.20 -14.79
N THR A 132 6.74 -8.08 -15.30
CA THR A 132 5.89 -7.21 -14.50
C THR A 132 4.44 -7.64 -14.63
N ILE A 133 3.77 -7.73 -13.49
CA ILE A 133 2.33 -7.99 -13.38
C ILE A 133 1.74 -6.86 -12.56
N ALA A 134 0.58 -6.36 -12.97
CA ALA A 134 -0.21 -5.46 -12.13
C ALA A 134 -1.49 -6.14 -11.68
N PHE A 135 -1.96 -5.73 -10.51
CA PHE A 135 -3.12 -6.30 -9.86
C PHE A 135 -3.95 -5.20 -9.22
N CYS A 136 -5.28 -5.22 -9.34
CA CYS A 136 -6.12 -4.25 -8.66
C CYS A 136 -7.47 -4.83 -8.21
N ARG A 137 -8.00 -4.28 -7.11
CA ARG A 137 -9.36 -4.52 -6.60
C ARG A 137 -9.70 -3.49 -5.53
N ASN A 138 -10.96 -3.05 -5.52
CA ASN A 138 -11.58 -2.30 -4.43
C ASN A 138 -10.72 -1.12 -3.92
N GLY A 139 -10.14 -0.35 -4.85
CA GLY A 139 -9.32 0.82 -4.55
C GLY A 139 -7.85 0.51 -4.27
N GLU A 140 -7.47 -0.76 -4.16
CA GLU A 140 -6.08 -1.19 -4.00
C GLU A 140 -5.49 -1.61 -5.34
N SER A 141 -4.22 -1.28 -5.55
CA SER A 141 -3.48 -1.73 -6.72
C SER A 141 -2.04 -2.06 -6.37
N TYR A 142 -1.49 -3.08 -6.98
CA TYR A 142 -0.15 -3.61 -6.72
C TYR A 142 0.60 -3.80 -8.03
N ILE A 143 1.89 -3.52 -8.00
CA ILE A 143 2.83 -3.87 -9.05
C ILE A 143 3.76 -4.96 -8.51
N ILE A 144 3.87 -6.05 -9.26
CA ILE A 144 4.59 -7.26 -8.87
C ILE A 144 5.64 -7.54 -9.93
N PHE A 145 6.88 -7.73 -9.50
CA PHE A 145 8.00 -8.04 -10.38
C PHE A 145 8.37 -9.52 -10.22
N MET A 146 7.70 -10.36 -10.98
CA MET A 146 7.74 -11.81 -10.86
C MET A 146 8.98 -12.38 -11.56
N PRO A 147 9.79 -13.25 -10.94
CA PRO A 147 10.87 -13.93 -11.62
C PRO A 147 10.34 -14.78 -12.79
N LYS A 148 10.97 -14.69 -13.97
CA LYS A 148 10.50 -15.39 -15.19
C LYS A 148 10.38 -16.91 -15.04
N GLU A 149 11.19 -17.50 -14.17
CA GLU A 149 11.19 -18.95 -13.93
C GLU A 149 10.04 -19.41 -12.99
N ASN A 150 9.31 -18.48 -12.37
CA ASN A 150 8.42 -18.78 -11.25
C ASN A 150 6.93 -18.82 -11.65
N VAL A 151 6.58 -19.80 -12.49
CA VAL A 151 5.21 -20.05 -12.96
C VAL A 151 4.25 -20.44 -11.81
N GLU A 152 4.78 -20.98 -10.71
CA GLU A 152 3.99 -21.39 -9.56
C GLU A 152 3.29 -20.21 -8.88
N ILE A 153 3.98 -19.08 -8.75
CA ILE A 153 3.44 -17.86 -8.13
C ILE A 153 2.35 -17.25 -9.01
N LEU A 154 2.55 -17.20 -10.34
CA LEU A 154 1.51 -16.73 -11.26
C LEU A 154 0.23 -17.56 -11.12
N ASN A 155 0.36 -18.89 -11.11
CA ASN A 155 -0.78 -19.78 -10.93
C ASN A 155 -1.45 -19.62 -9.57
N TRP A 156 -0.67 -19.34 -8.53
CA TRP A 156 -1.21 -19.04 -7.21
C TRP A 156 -1.95 -17.70 -7.19
N LEU A 157 -1.41 -16.65 -7.79
CA LEU A 157 -2.07 -15.34 -7.93
C LEU A 157 -3.40 -15.47 -8.67
N LYS A 158 -3.42 -16.19 -9.80
CA LYS A 158 -4.67 -16.46 -10.54
C LYS A 158 -5.72 -17.13 -9.65
N LYS A 159 -5.34 -18.19 -8.94
CA LYS A 159 -6.24 -18.88 -7.99
C LYS A 159 -6.68 -17.99 -6.85
N TYR A 160 -5.79 -17.12 -6.36
CA TYR A 160 -6.09 -16.17 -5.30
C TYR A 160 -7.22 -15.21 -5.69
N CYS A 161 -7.18 -14.73 -6.93
CA CYS A 161 -8.22 -13.88 -7.51
C CYS A 161 -9.55 -14.62 -7.59
N GLU A 162 -9.54 -15.81 -8.19
CA GLU A 162 -10.73 -16.65 -8.36
C GLU A 162 -11.35 -17.11 -7.03
N SER A 163 -10.53 -17.33 -5.99
CA SER A 163 -11.02 -17.78 -4.68
C SER A 163 -11.70 -16.67 -3.90
N SER A 164 -11.23 -15.44 -4.07
CA SER A 164 -11.75 -14.27 -3.35
C SER A 164 -13.09 -13.80 -3.91
N GLU A 165 -13.36 -14.07 -5.19
CA GLU A 165 -14.68 -13.86 -5.81
C GLU A 165 -15.77 -14.80 -5.27
N LYS A 166 -15.38 -15.96 -4.71
CA LYS A 166 -16.34 -16.95 -4.17
C LYS A 166 -16.68 -16.75 -2.70
N ALA A 167 -15.96 -15.87 -2.01
CA ALA A 167 -16.13 -15.60 -0.58
C ALA A 167 -16.90 -14.30 -0.29
N ALA A 168 -17.27 -13.54 -1.33
CA ALA A 168 -18.07 -12.31 -1.26
C ALA A 168 -19.57 -12.59 -1.48
#